data_AF-A0A378AW67-F1
#
_entry.id   AF-A0A378AW67-F1
#
_cell.length_a   1.000
_cell.length_b   1.000
_cell.length_c   1.000
_cell.angle_alpha   90.00
_cell.angle_beta   90.00
_cell.angle_gamma   90.00
#
_symmetry.space_group_name_H-M   'P 1'
#
loop_
_entity.id
_entity.type
_entity.pdbx_description
1 polymer ?
#
loop_
_entity_poly.entity_id
_entity_poly.type
_entity_poly.pdbx_seq_one_letter_code
_entity_poly.pdbx_strand_id
1 'polypeptide(L)' 'MSEKTLSIEMAKLRQARYSIGIAMGEEKYSGILGALHGRYINCLVTNRETAELLLEITHRI' A
#
# COMPACT_ATOMS: atom_id res chain seq x y z
N MET A 1 9.37 -1.77 -11.57
CA MET A 1 9.00 -0.78 -12.60
C MET A 1 9.89 -1.00 -13.79
N SER A 2 9.37 -0.92 -15.02
CA SER A 2 10.18 -1.10 -16.22
C SER A 2 11.03 0.15 -16.48
N GLU A 3 12.20 -0.01 -17.09
CA GLU A 3 13.03 1.10 -17.60
C GLU A 3 12.28 2.02 -18.59
N LYS A 4 11.12 1.57 -19.10
CA LYS A 4 10.26 2.33 -20.02
C LYS A 4 9.26 3.26 -19.32
N THR A 5 9.20 3.30 -17.99
CA THR A 5 8.24 4.14 -17.25
C THR A 5 8.91 5.39 -16.70
N LEU A 6 8.46 6.57 -17.14
CA LEU A 6 8.90 7.86 -16.56
C LEU A 6 8.03 8.20 -15.35
N SER A 7 8.56 8.00 -14.14
CA SER A 7 7.84 8.25 -12.89
C SER A 7 8.83 8.50 -11.74
N ILE A 8 8.30 8.85 -10.56
CA ILE A 8 9.09 8.83 -9.34
C ILE A 8 9.59 7.41 -9.05
N GLU A 9 10.84 7.31 -8.60
CA GLU A 9 11.41 6.07 -8.13
C GLU A 9 10.74 5.64 -6.82
N MET A 10 10.43 4.34 -6.71
CA MET A 10 9.83 3.77 -5.51
C MET A 10 10.68 3.98 -4.25
N ALA A 11 12.00 4.05 -4.39
CA ALA A 11 12.90 4.33 -3.27
C ALA A 11 12.70 5.73 -2.67
N LYS A 12 12.30 6.72 -3.50
CA LYS A 12 12.03 8.08 -3.04
C LYS A 12 10.72 8.19 -2.27
N LEU A 13 9.72 7.36 -2.58
CA LEU A 13 8.46 7.31 -1.81
C LEU A 13 8.71 6.97 -0.33
N ARG A 14 9.67 6.08 -0.05
CA ARG A 14 10.06 5.71 1.33
C ARG A 14 10.71 6.85 2.12
N GLN A 15 11.24 7.87 1.44
CA GLN A 15 11.91 9.01 2.06
C GLN A 15 10.95 10.16 2.35
N ALA A 16 9.76 10.15 1.73
CA ALA A 16 8.76 11.17 1.96
C ALA A 16 8.30 11.14 3.43
N ARG A 17 8.22 12.32 4.07
CA ARG A 17 7.64 12.45 5.42
C ARG A 17 6.24 11.83 5.50
N TYR A 18 5.44 12.07 4.47
CA TYR A 18 4.11 11.49 4.31
C TYR A 18 4.02 10.87 2.92
N SER A 19 3.80 9.55 2.88
CA SER A 19 3.45 8.80 1.68
C SER A 19 2.10 8.14 1.94
N ILE A 20 1.04 8.80 1.46
CA ILE A 20 -0.35 8.45 1.79
C ILE A 20 -0.96 7.69 0.61
N GLY A 21 -1.30 6.41 0.83
CA GLY A 21 -2.08 5.61 -0.11
C GLY A 21 -3.58 5.82 0.10
N ILE A 22 -4.34 5.86 -0.99
CA ILE A 22 -5.81 5.89 -0.95
C ILE A 22 -6.32 4.73 -1.81
N ALA A 23 -6.93 3.74 -1.18
CA ALA A 23 -7.41 2.55 -1.87
C ALA A 23 -8.47 1.81 -1.06
N MET A 24 -9.37 1.13 -1.76
CA MET A 24 -10.41 0.26 -1.21
C MET A 24 -10.80 -0.80 -2.24
N GLY A 25 -11.36 -1.92 -1.77
CA GLY A 25 -11.84 -3.04 -2.58
C GLY A 25 -11.00 -4.31 -2.41
N GLU A 26 -11.67 -5.46 -2.40
CA GLU A 26 -11.03 -6.77 -2.28
C GLU A 26 -10.07 -7.05 -3.45
N GLU A 27 -10.41 -6.58 -4.65
CA GLU A 27 -9.59 -6.75 -5.86
C GLU A 27 -8.24 -6.04 -5.76
N LYS A 28 -8.11 -5.08 -4.84
CA LYS A 28 -6.88 -4.31 -4.59
C LYS A 28 -6.11 -4.82 -3.38
N TYR A 29 -6.62 -5.84 -2.68
CA TYR A 29 -6.05 -6.35 -1.43
C TYR A 29 -4.53 -6.61 -1.54
N SER A 30 -4.10 -7.38 -2.54
CA SER A 30 -2.69 -7.74 -2.73
C SER A 30 -1.80 -6.52 -3.00
N GLY A 31 -2.31 -5.54 -3.75
CA GLY A 31 -1.62 -4.29 -4.03
C GLY A 31 -1.47 -3.41 -2.79
N ILE A 32 -2.53 -3.28 -2.00
CA ILE A 32 -2.51 -2.51 -0.74
C ILE A 32 -1.56 -3.15 0.26
N LEU A 33 -1.65 -4.48 0.44
CA LEU A 33 -0.77 -5.22 1.33
C LEU A 33 0.69 -5.10 0.92
N GLY A 34 0.99 -5.21 -0.38
CA GLY A 34 2.33 -5.02 -0.92
C GLY A 34 2.86 -3.60 -0.70
N ALA A 35 2.01 -2.58 -0.84
CA ALA A 35 2.37 -1.18 -0.58
C ALA A 35 2.75 -0.94 0.90
N LEU A 36 1.99 -1.53 1.82
CA LEU A 36 2.23 -1.48 3.26
C LEU A 36 3.50 -2.25 3.65
N HIS A 37 3.62 -3.52 3.26
CA HIS A 37 4.78 -4.36 3.59
C HIS A 37 6.09 -3.84 2.97
N GLY A 38 6.02 -3.34 1.73
CA GLY A 38 7.16 -2.72 1.06
C GLY A 38 7.51 -1.32 1.59
N ARG A 39 6.73 -0.79 2.54
CA ARG A 39 6.82 0.56 3.13
C ARG A 39 6.78 1.67 2.08
N TYR A 40 6.16 1.43 0.94
CA TYR A 40 6.01 2.44 -0.12
C TYR A 40 5.05 3.54 0.29
N ILE A 41 4.13 3.23 1.20
CA ILE A 41 3.26 4.16 1.90
C ILE A 41 3.48 4.01 3.41
N ASN A 42 3.30 5.10 4.15
CA ASN A 42 3.34 5.14 5.62
C ASN A 42 1.99 5.53 6.25
N CYS A 43 0.99 5.79 5.42
CA CYS A 43 -0.38 6.04 5.81
C CYS A 43 -1.32 5.47 4.73
N LEU A 44 -2.45 4.91 5.15
CA LEU A 44 -3.49 4.41 4.26
C LEU A 44 -4.83 5.03 4.64
N VAL A 45 -5.51 5.60 3.65
CA VAL A 45 -6.93 5.98 3.73
C VAL A 45 -7.74 4.92 2.98
N THR A 46 -8.67 4.28 3.69
CA THR A 46 -9.48 3.18 3.16
C THR A 46 -10.86 3.13 3.82
N ASN A 47 -11.75 2.24 3.38
CA ASN A 47 -13.04 1.98 4.01
C ASN A 47 -12.95 0.87 5.07
N ARG A 48 -14.03 0.71 5.83
CA ARG A 48 -14.11 -0.28 6.91
C ARG A 48 -13.88 -1.70 6.41
N GLU A 49 -14.53 -2.07 5.32
CA GLU A 49 -14.50 -3.43 4.77
C GLU A 49 -13.08 -3.84 4.34
N THR A 50 -12.34 -2.93 3.67
CA THR A 50 -10.95 -3.20 3.29
C THR A 50 -10.02 -3.22 4.51
N ALA A 51 -10.27 -2.36 5.51
CA ALA A 51 -9.50 -2.36 6.74
C ALA A 51 -9.67 -3.67 7.54
N GLU A 52 -10.90 -4.17 7.66
CA GLU A 52 -11.19 -5.46 8.31
C GLU A 52 -10.48 -6.61 7.57
N LEU A 53 -10.59 -6.66 6.24
CA LEU A 53 -9.90 -7.65 5.41
C LEU A 53 -8.36 -7.63 5.61
N LEU A 54 -7.75 -6.46 5.74
CA LEU A 54 -6.30 -6.32 6.00
C LEU A 54 -5.89 -6.81 7.40
N LEU A 55 -6.79 -6.75 8.38
CA LEU A 55 -6.53 -7.19 9.75
C LEU A 55 -6.66 -8.70 9.92
N GLU A 56 -7.60 -9.35 9.24
CA GLU A 56 -7.88 -10.79 9.38
C GLU A 56 -6.65 -11.69 9.13
N ILE A 57 -5.78 -11.32 8.20
CA ILE A 57 -4.60 -12.12 7.83
C ILE A 57 -3.40 -11.83 8.76
N THR A 58 -3.37 -10.67 9.42
CA THR A 58 -2.32 -10.33 10.40
C THR A 58 -2.37 -11.25 11.63
N HIS A 59 -3.53 -11.87 11.92
CA HIS A 59 -3.71 -12.81 13.04
C HIS A 59 -3.46 -14.29 12.70
N ARG A 60 -2.97 -14.61 11.50
CA ARG A 60 -2.68 -16.00 11.07
C ARG A 60 -1.18 -16.36 11.07
N ILE A 61 -0.33 -15.56 11.72
CA ILE A 61 1.11 -15.79 11.90
C ILE A 61 1.42 -15.64 13.39
#